data_AF-A0A8S9TAD8-F1
#
_entry.id   AF-A0A8S9TAD8-F1
#
_cell.length_a   1.000
_cell.length_b   1.000
_cell.length_c   1.000
_cell.angle_alpha   90.00
_cell.angle_beta   90.00
_cell.angle_gamma   90.00
#
_symmetry.space_group_name_H-M   'P 1'
#
loop_
_entity.id
_entity.type
_entity.pdbx_description
1 polymer ?
#
loop_
_entity_poly.entity_id
_entity_poly.type
_entity_poly.pdbx_seq_one_letter_code
_entity_poly.pdbx_strand_id
1 'polypeptide(L)'
;MKPNVFSVIALLATSTLVGINSPANATPSSYQKTCNNILVSGNVLSANCRRINGTFKQTSIVLRGIENINGTFKVTNPEQVSNYQLTCEQIGIRGNVLTASCKKRNGTLKQTSTVLQGIENIDGVLKYTSNP
;
A
#
# COMPACT_ATOMS: atom_id res chain seq x y z
N MET A 1 69.45 -2.66 35.83
CA MET A 1 68.09 -3.16 36.14
C MET A 1 67.11 -2.50 35.18
N LYS A 2 66.27 -3.29 34.49
CA LYS A 2 65.17 -2.86 33.61
C LYS A 2 63.98 -2.41 34.46
N PRO A 3 63.08 -1.58 33.92
CA PRO A 3 61.82 -2.18 33.48
C PRO A 3 61.37 -1.72 32.10
N ASN A 4 60.80 -2.68 31.37
CA ASN A 4 60.10 -2.51 30.10
C ASN A 4 58.67 -2.02 30.39
N VAL A 5 58.23 -0.97 29.69
CA VAL A 5 56.84 -0.52 29.73
C VAL A 5 56.07 -1.16 28.58
N PHE A 6 54.97 -1.81 28.94
CA PHE A 6 54.13 -2.65 28.11
C PHE A 6 53.39 -1.86 27.03
N SER A 7 53.38 -2.42 25.80
CA SER A 7 52.52 -1.99 24.70
C SER A 7 51.05 -2.19 25.05
N VAL A 8 50.25 -1.13 24.95
CA VAL A 8 48.79 -1.22 24.99
C VAL A 8 48.29 -1.13 23.55
N ILE A 9 47.85 -2.26 23.01
CA ILE A 9 47.18 -2.34 21.71
C ILE A 9 45.76 -1.78 21.90
N ALA A 10 45.51 -0.59 21.36
CA ALA A 10 44.18 -0.01 21.30
C ALA A 10 43.34 -0.75 20.24
N LEU A 11 42.40 -1.60 20.68
CA LEU A 11 41.40 -2.22 19.81
C LEU A 11 40.40 -1.15 19.34
N LEU A 12 40.47 -0.78 18.07
CA LEU A 12 39.47 0.05 17.40
C LEU A 12 38.18 -0.76 17.21
N ALA A 13 37.20 -0.58 18.09
CA ALA A 13 35.85 -1.08 17.89
C ALA A 13 35.16 -0.24 16.79
N THR A 14 35.14 -0.77 15.57
CA THR A 14 34.38 -0.16 14.47
C THR A 14 32.90 -0.50 14.65
N SER A 15 32.14 0.44 15.20
CA SER A 15 30.69 0.33 15.30
C SER A 15 30.08 0.42 13.90
N THR A 16 29.70 -0.73 13.32
CA THR A 16 28.89 -0.76 12.11
C THR A 16 27.48 -0.27 12.45
N LEU A 17 27.13 0.90 11.92
CA LEU A 17 25.76 1.40 11.96
C LEU A 17 24.89 0.47 11.09
N VAL A 18 24.20 -0.46 11.73
CA VAL A 18 23.16 -1.26 11.08
C VAL A 18 21.96 -0.33 10.84
N GLY A 19 21.76 0.08 9.60
CA GLY A 19 20.56 0.81 9.19
C GLY A 19 19.33 -0.08 9.39
N ILE A 20 18.53 0.22 10.41
CA ILE A 20 17.22 -0.38 10.63
C ILE A 20 16.27 0.14 9.55
N ASN A 21 16.15 -0.60 8.45
CA ASN A 21 15.08 -0.41 7.48
C ASN A 21 13.75 -0.73 8.18
N SER A 22 13.07 0.30 8.69
CA SER A 22 11.70 0.12 9.17
C SER A 22 10.83 -0.26 7.98
N PRO A 23 10.07 -1.36 8.02
CA PRO A 23 9.10 -1.62 6.96
C PRO A 23 8.14 -0.43 6.92
N ALA A 24 7.92 0.12 5.72
CA ALA A 24 6.92 1.16 5.53
C ALA A 24 5.57 0.62 6.05
N ASN A 25 5.10 1.15 7.18
CA ASN A 25 3.89 0.66 7.84
C ASN A 25 2.69 0.94 6.94
N ALA A 26 2.09 -0.12 6.38
CA ALA A 26 0.84 -0.02 5.64
C ALA A 26 -0.31 0.18 6.63
N THR A 27 -0.95 1.36 6.62
CA THR A 27 -2.11 1.65 7.45
C THR A 27 -3.40 1.49 6.65
N PRO A 28 -4.49 0.95 7.22
CA PRO A 28 -5.78 0.91 6.54
C PRO A 28 -6.25 2.27 6.07
N SER A 29 -6.66 2.34 4.80
CA SER A 29 -7.19 3.57 4.21
C SER A 29 -8.41 4.07 4.99
N SER A 30 -8.54 5.38 5.11
CA SER A 30 -9.67 6.01 5.82
C SER A 30 -10.49 7.00 4.99
N TYR A 31 -10.16 7.19 3.71
CA TYR A 31 -10.91 8.08 2.79
C TYR A 31 -12.43 7.85 2.82
N GLN A 32 -12.89 6.61 2.98
CA GLN A 32 -14.29 6.22 3.01
C GLN A 32 -15.09 6.86 4.15
N LYS A 33 -14.41 7.40 5.18
CA LYS A 33 -15.05 8.14 6.27
C LYS A 33 -15.52 9.53 5.86
N THR A 34 -14.94 10.11 4.82
CA THR A 34 -15.20 11.51 4.40
C THR A 34 -15.49 11.65 2.91
N CYS A 35 -15.50 10.55 2.16
CA CYS A 35 -15.90 10.51 0.76
C CYS A 35 -17.20 9.72 0.58
N ASN A 36 -17.99 10.08 -0.44
CA ASN A 36 -19.16 9.34 -0.89
C ASN A 36 -19.04 8.99 -2.39
N ASN A 37 -20.01 8.22 -2.90
CA ASN A 37 -20.04 7.75 -4.29
C ASN A 37 -18.72 7.05 -4.69
N ILE A 38 -18.23 6.18 -3.80
CA ILE A 38 -16.97 5.46 -3.96
C ILE A 38 -17.18 4.33 -4.97
N LEU A 39 -16.37 4.35 -6.03
CA LEU A 39 -16.46 3.43 -7.15
C LEU A 39 -15.06 2.98 -7.56
N VAL A 40 -14.94 1.78 -8.09
CA VAL A 40 -13.71 1.30 -8.72
C VAL A 40 -14.02 0.88 -10.16
N SER A 41 -13.17 1.30 -11.09
CA SER A 41 -13.20 0.87 -12.50
C SER A 41 -11.82 0.37 -12.88
N GLY A 42 -11.69 -0.94 -13.09
CA GLY A 42 -10.39 -1.59 -13.25
C GLY A 42 -9.51 -1.38 -12.01
N ASN A 43 -8.45 -0.60 -12.16
CA ASN A 43 -7.51 -0.20 -11.09
C ASN A 43 -7.64 1.27 -10.67
N VAL A 44 -8.69 1.98 -11.09
CA VAL A 44 -8.92 3.37 -10.72
C VAL A 44 -10.02 3.47 -9.67
N LEU A 45 -9.69 3.99 -8.50
CA LEU A 45 -10.64 4.33 -7.44
C LEU A 45 -11.10 5.78 -7.62
N SER A 46 -12.40 6.01 -7.68
CA SER A 46 -13.00 7.35 -7.80
C SER A 46 -14.00 7.59 -6.66
N ALA A 47 -14.08 8.84 -6.19
CA ALA A 47 -15.02 9.24 -5.16
C ALA A 47 -15.28 10.76 -5.18
N ASN A 48 -16.33 11.17 -4.47
CA ASN A 48 -16.57 12.57 -4.11
C ASN A 48 -16.14 12.79 -2.66
N CYS A 49 -15.03 13.50 -2.46
CA CYS A 49 -14.40 13.66 -1.17
C CYS A 49 -14.64 15.05 -0.57
N ARG A 50 -14.90 15.11 0.74
CA ARG A 50 -15.16 16.37 1.45
C ARG A 50 -13.87 17.17 1.63
N ARG A 51 -13.91 18.46 1.28
CA ARG A 51 -12.88 19.46 1.56
C ARG A 51 -12.98 19.97 3.00
N ILE A 52 -11.93 20.63 3.48
CA ILE A 52 -11.89 21.25 4.81
C ILE A 52 -13.00 22.29 4.96
N ASN A 53 -13.29 23.05 3.89
CA ASN A 53 -14.38 24.03 3.85
C ASN A 53 -15.79 23.41 3.77
N GLY A 54 -15.92 22.08 3.81
CA GLY A 54 -17.20 21.37 3.79
C GLY A 54 -17.76 21.06 2.40
N THR A 55 -17.23 21.65 1.33
CA THR A 55 -17.65 21.32 -0.06
C THR A 55 -17.13 19.95 -0.50
N PHE A 56 -17.68 19.37 -1.57
CA PHE A 56 -17.22 18.09 -2.13
C PHE A 56 -16.41 18.30 -3.42
N LYS A 57 -15.40 17.45 -3.62
CA LYS A 57 -14.56 17.39 -4.82
C LYS A 57 -14.61 15.99 -5.42
N GLN A 58 -14.92 15.89 -6.70
CA GLN A 58 -14.71 14.65 -7.43
C GLN A 58 -13.20 14.42 -7.62
N THR A 59 -12.73 13.22 -7.28
CA THR A 59 -11.32 12.86 -7.32
C THR A 59 -11.17 11.38 -7.67
N SER A 60 -10.02 11.03 -8.22
CA SER A 60 -9.66 9.64 -8.53
C SER A 60 -8.19 9.38 -8.24
N ILE A 61 -7.86 8.12 -7.99
CA ILE A 61 -6.48 7.66 -7.77
C ILE A 61 -6.29 6.28 -8.41
N VAL A 62 -5.12 6.06 -9.00
CA VAL A 62 -4.73 4.75 -9.53
C VAL A 62 -4.23 3.89 -8.37
N LEU A 63 -4.81 2.70 -8.22
CA LEU A 63 -4.39 1.74 -7.21
C LEU A 63 -3.03 1.14 -7.54
N ARG A 64 -2.19 0.96 -6.53
CA ARG A 64 -0.81 0.48 -6.68
C ARG A 64 -0.56 -0.86 -6.01
N GLY A 65 0.31 -1.64 -6.65
CA GLY A 65 0.91 -2.87 -6.14
C GLY A 65 0.03 -4.09 -6.04
N ILE A 66 -1.27 -3.99 -6.30
CA ILE A 66 -2.19 -5.12 -6.19
C ILE A 66 -2.11 -5.97 -7.46
N GLU A 67 -1.78 -7.24 -7.28
CA GLU A 67 -1.72 -8.25 -8.32
C GLU A 67 -2.62 -9.44 -8.00
N ASN A 68 -2.99 -10.19 -9.03
CA ASN A 68 -3.63 -11.49 -8.89
C ASN A 68 -2.57 -12.60 -8.84
N ILE A 69 -2.33 -13.16 -7.66
CA ILE A 69 -1.45 -14.31 -7.47
C ILE A 69 -2.29 -15.57 -7.26
N ASN A 70 -2.48 -16.32 -8.35
CA ASN A 70 -3.25 -17.57 -8.36
C ASN A 70 -4.64 -17.43 -7.70
N GLY A 71 -5.42 -16.45 -8.17
CA GLY A 71 -6.78 -16.17 -7.70
C GLY A 71 -6.87 -15.39 -6.39
N THR A 72 -5.77 -14.83 -5.89
CA THR A 72 -5.72 -14.12 -4.61
C THR A 72 -5.05 -12.76 -4.79
N PHE A 73 -5.66 -11.69 -4.28
CA PHE A 73 -5.00 -10.39 -4.25
C PHE A 73 -3.72 -10.44 -3.40
N LYS A 74 -2.64 -9.88 -3.93
CA LYS A 74 -1.40 -9.68 -3.18
C LYS A 74 -0.79 -8.34 -3.54
N VAL A 75 -0.27 -7.63 -2.55
CA VAL A 75 0.60 -6.48 -2.79
C VAL A 75 2.02 -7.00 -3.02
N THR A 76 2.56 -6.82 -4.21
CA THR A 76 3.89 -7.33 -4.62
C THR A 76 4.90 -6.20 -4.76
N ASN A 77 4.53 -5.12 -5.45
CA ASN A 77 5.34 -3.92 -5.61
C ASN A 77 4.50 -2.65 -5.43
N PRO A 78 4.56 -1.99 -4.27
CA PRO A 78 3.73 -0.83 -3.96
C PRO A 78 4.00 0.42 -4.80
N GLU A 79 5.12 0.46 -5.53
CA GLU A 79 5.46 1.56 -6.43
C GLU A 79 4.84 1.39 -7.81
N GLN A 80 4.48 0.17 -8.20
CA GLN A 80 3.90 -0.13 -9.50
C GLN A 80 2.37 0.03 -9.51
N VAL A 81 1.85 0.34 -10.69
CA VAL A 81 0.41 0.35 -10.94
C VAL A 81 -0.14 -1.08 -10.81
N SER A 82 -1.29 -1.22 -10.15
CA SER A 82 -1.96 -2.51 -10.02
C SER A 82 -2.38 -3.07 -11.38
N ASN A 83 -2.29 -4.38 -11.53
CA ASN A 83 -2.62 -5.09 -12.77
C ASN A 83 -3.65 -6.22 -12.60
N TYR A 84 -4.19 -6.42 -11.38
CA TYR A 84 -5.15 -7.47 -11.10
C TYR A 84 -6.36 -7.46 -12.05
N GLN A 85 -6.79 -6.27 -12.49
CA GLN A 85 -7.93 -6.08 -13.39
C GLN A 85 -7.77 -6.77 -14.75
N LEU A 86 -6.55 -7.13 -15.14
CA LEU A 86 -6.29 -7.86 -16.38
C LEU A 86 -6.76 -9.32 -16.31
N THR A 87 -6.93 -9.87 -15.11
CA THR A 87 -7.25 -11.30 -14.89
C THR A 87 -8.33 -11.53 -13.85
N CYS A 88 -8.98 -10.47 -13.39
CA CYS A 88 -10.09 -10.52 -12.45
C CYS A 88 -11.34 -9.86 -13.04
N GLU A 89 -12.50 -10.37 -12.66
CA GLU A 89 -13.81 -9.87 -13.05
C GLU A 89 -14.65 -9.57 -11.81
N GLN A 90 -15.83 -8.96 -12.00
CA GLN A 90 -16.74 -8.58 -10.91
C GLN A 90 -16.03 -7.72 -9.84
N ILE A 91 -15.17 -6.80 -10.29
CA ILE A 91 -14.39 -5.91 -9.44
C ILE A 91 -15.34 -4.93 -8.76
N GLY A 92 -15.27 -4.85 -7.44
CA GLY A 92 -16.11 -3.99 -6.62
C GLY A 92 -15.36 -3.43 -5.42
N ILE A 93 -15.92 -2.40 -4.81
CA ILE A 93 -15.36 -1.72 -3.63
C ILE A 93 -16.49 -1.49 -2.62
N ARG A 94 -16.25 -1.81 -1.34
CA ARG A 94 -17.16 -1.48 -0.24
C ARG A 94 -16.37 -0.84 0.89
N GLY A 95 -16.56 0.47 1.09
CA GLY A 95 -15.70 1.24 1.98
C GLY A 95 -14.27 1.24 1.43
N ASN A 96 -13.33 0.64 2.17
CA ASN A 96 -11.95 0.42 1.73
C ASN A 96 -11.64 -1.04 1.38
N VAL A 97 -12.65 -1.92 1.23
CA VAL A 97 -12.45 -3.34 0.89
C VAL A 97 -12.70 -3.56 -0.59
N LEU A 98 -11.62 -3.84 -1.34
CA LEU A 98 -11.66 -4.24 -2.75
C LEU A 98 -12.02 -5.72 -2.84
N THR A 99 -12.94 -6.08 -3.73
CA THR A 99 -13.39 -7.45 -3.98
C THR A 99 -13.33 -7.77 -5.47
N ALA A 100 -13.03 -9.02 -5.84
CA ALA A 100 -13.17 -9.50 -7.22
C ALA A 100 -13.18 -11.04 -7.30
N SER A 101 -13.56 -11.55 -8.48
CA SER A 101 -13.35 -12.92 -8.92
C SER A 101 -12.09 -13.00 -9.77
N CYS A 102 -11.02 -13.61 -9.27
CA CYS A 102 -9.72 -13.64 -9.94
C CYS A 102 -9.37 -15.01 -10.52
N LYS A 103 -8.80 -15.04 -11.73
CA LYS A 103 -8.41 -16.27 -12.41
C LYS A 103 -7.21 -16.94 -11.73
N LYS A 104 -7.32 -18.23 -11.42
CA LYS A 104 -6.21 -19.10 -10.98
C LYS A 104 -5.37 -19.57 -12.18
N ARG A 105 -4.18 -20.12 -11.92
CA ARG A 105 -3.31 -20.68 -12.98
C ARG A 105 -4.00 -21.77 -13.80
N ASN A 106 -4.85 -22.57 -13.17
CA ASN A 106 -5.64 -23.61 -13.83
C ASN A 106 -6.89 -23.10 -14.56
N GLY A 107 -7.06 -21.77 -14.69
CA GLY A 107 -8.16 -21.15 -15.41
C GLY A 107 -9.46 -20.93 -14.61
N THR A 108 -9.64 -21.60 -13.47
CA THR A 108 -10.85 -21.43 -12.64
C THR A 108 -10.82 -20.12 -11.83
N LEU A 109 -11.98 -19.55 -11.54
CA LEU A 109 -12.11 -18.31 -10.76
C LEU A 109 -12.07 -18.57 -9.26
N LYS A 110 -11.59 -17.60 -8.49
CA LYS A 110 -11.61 -17.57 -7.03
C LYS A 110 -12.03 -16.18 -6.55
N GLN A 111 -13.00 -16.14 -5.65
CA GLN A 111 -13.38 -14.92 -4.95
C GLN A 111 -12.24 -14.47 -4.02
N THR A 112 -11.90 -13.19 -4.07
CA THR A 112 -10.84 -12.61 -3.23
C THR A 112 -11.19 -11.18 -2.82
N SER A 113 -10.63 -10.76 -1.70
CA SER A 113 -10.81 -9.42 -1.16
C SER A 113 -9.54 -8.94 -0.48
N THR A 114 -9.28 -7.64 -0.51
CA THR A 114 -8.21 -7.00 0.24
C THR A 114 -8.65 -5.64 0.77
N VAL A 115 -8.08 -5.23 1.90
CA VAL A 115 -8.24 -3.87 2.41
C VAL A 115 -7.24 -2.99 1.67
N LEU A 116 -7.71 -1.87 1.11
CA LEU A 116 -6.84 -0.86 0.53
C LEU A 116 -6.11 -0.13 1.66
N GLN A 117 -4.79 -0.01 1.54
CA GLN A 117 -3.96 0.68 2.52
C GLN A 117 -3.50 2.04 2.00
N GLY A 118 -3.32 2.97 2.94
CA GLY A 118 -2.63 4.22 2.73
C GLY A 118 -3.34 5.27 1.91
N ILE A 119 -4.60 5.10 1.53
CA ILE A 119 -5.36 6.10 0.76
C ILE A 119 -6.17 6.96 1.72
N GLU A 120 -5.91 8.27 1.68
CA GLU A 120 -6.57 9.26 2.51
C GLU A 120 -7.18 10.39 1.69
N ASN A 121 -8.20 11.02 2.24
CA ASN A 121 -8.75 12.26 1.69
C ASN A 121 -8.00 13.47 2.26
N ILE A 122 -7.24 14.15 1.40
CA ILE A 122 -6.50 15.37 1.74
C ILE A 122 -7.15 16.56 1.03
N ASP A 123 -7.99 17.29 1.75
CA ASP A 123 -8.76 18.44 1.24
C ASP A 123 -9.49 18.17 -0.08
N GLY A 124 -10.26 17.07 -0.11
CA GLY A 124 -11.02 16.63 -1.27
C GLY A 124 -10.21 15.87 -2.32
N VAL A 125 -8.93 15.56 -2.08
CA VAL A 125 -8.07 14.83 -3.01
C VAL A 125 -7.65 13.49 -2.41
N LEU A 126 -7.94 12.39 -3.10
CA LEU A 126 -7.42 11.08 -2.72
C LEU A 126 -5.89 11.06 -2.89
N LYS A 127 -5.15 10.69 -1.85
CA LYS A 127 -3.69 10.59 -1.88
C LYS A 127 -3.22 9.36 -1.13
N TYR A 128 -2.10 8.81 -1.59
CA TYR A 128 -1.34 7.87 -0.79
C TYR A 128 -0.56 8.62 0.30
N THR A 129 -0.80 8.29 1.57
CA THR A 129 -0.06 8.79 2.74
C THR A 129 0.76 7.70 3.42
N SER A 130 0.56 6.42 3.05
CA SER A 130 1.40 5.29 3.41
C SER A 130 1.53 4.31 2.25
N ASN A 131 2.28 3.23 2.47
CA ASN A 131 2.38 2.14 1.51
C ASN A 131 1.00 1.46 1.29
N PRO A 132 0.65 1.10 0.04
CA PRO A 132 -0.47 0.21 -0.30
C PRO A 132 -0.38 -1.18 0.35
#